data_AF-Q6E4C5-F1
#
_entry.id   AF-Q6E4C5-F1
#
_cell.length_a   1.000
_cell.length_b   1.000
_cell.length_c   1.000
_cell.angle_alpha   90.00
_cell.angle_beta   90.00
_cell.angle_gamma   90.00
#
_symmetry.space_group_name_H-M   'P 1'
#
loop_
_entity.id
_entity.type
_entity.pdbx_description
1 polymer ?
#
loop_
_entity_poly.entity_id
_entity_poly.type
_entity_poly.pdbx_seq_one_letter_code
_entity_poly.pdbx_strand_id
1 'polypeptide(L)'
;MWIKWIATLVAFGALVQSAVACPSQCSCSGTTVDCSGKSLASVPAGIPITTQSLSLHYTQITKLEPGVFDSLVNLQQLYLGGNQLSALPDGVFDKLTQLTHIVLSTNQLRSVPRGAFDNLKSLTHIWLFDNPWDCACSDILYLSRWISQHPGVVRKNEAGYPVDPDSARCSGTNTPVRAVTEASTSPSKCPGYVATTTTPTTTTPEFIPETTTSPQPVITTQKPKPLWNFNCTSIQERKNDGGDCGKPACTTLLNCANFLSCLCSTCALCRKR
;
A
#
# COMPACT_ATOMS: atom_id res chain seq x y z
N MET A 1 -65.59 -29.79 -36.20
CA MET A 1 -65.56 -28.55 -35.39
C MET A 1 -65.44 -28.98 -33.93
N TRP A 2 -64.46 -28.64 -33.09
CA TRP A 2 -63.31 -27.73 -33.10
C TRP A 2 -62.17 -28.42 -32.32
N ILE A 3 -60.99 -28.57 -32.93
CA ILE A 3 -59.73 -27.89 -32.58
C ILE A 3 -59.32 -27.97 -31.09
N LYS A 4 -58.35 -28.86 -30.88
CA LYS A 4 -57.29 -28.94 -29.86
C LYS A 4 -57.06 -27.68 -29.01
N TRP A 5 -57.01 -27.86 -27.69
CA TRP A 5 -56.18 -27.02 -26.82
C TRP A 5 -54.88 -27.77 -26.52
N ILE A 6 -53.80 -27.24 -27.08
CA ILE A 6 -52.43 -27.69 -26.90
C ILE A 6 -51.99 -27.32 -25.49
N ALA A 7 -51.56 -28.33 -24.73
CA ALA A 7 -50.69 -28.15 -23.60
C ALA A 7 -49.38 -27.50 -24.07
N THR A 8 -49.18 -26.25 -23.70
CA THR A 8 -47.86 -25.60 -23.76
C THR A 8 -47.52 -25.17 -22.34
N LEU A 9 -46.97 -26.12 -21.58
CA LEU A 9 -46.11 -25.85 -20.43
C LEU A 9 -44.85 -25.19 -20.99
N VAL A 10 -44.91 -23.88 -21.23
CA VAL A 10 -43.68 -23.09 -21.27
C VAL A 10 -43.27 -22.96 -19.82
N ALA A 11 -42.36 -23.86 -19.41
CA ALA A 11 -41.52 -23.63 -18.26
C ALA A 11 -40.83 -22.28 -18.48
N PHE A 12 -41.39 -21.22 -17.93
CA PHE A 12 -40.60 -20.08 -17.54
C PHE A 12 -39.70 -20.60 -16.43
N GLY A 13 -38.56 -21.16 -16.83
CA GLY A 13 -37.33 -20.97 -16.10
C GLY A 13 -37.08 -19.48 -16.06
N ALA A 14 -37.85 -18.77 -15.23
CA ALA A 14 -37.38 -17.54 -14.64
C ALA A 14 -36.08 -17.97 -13.98
N LEU A 15 -34.98 -17.56 -14.61
CA LEU A 15 -33.70 -17.41 -13.97
C LEU A 15 -34.04 -16.92 -12.56
N VAL A 16 -33.84 -17.78 -11.56
CA VAL A 16 -33.69 -17.31 -10.20
C VAL A 16 -32.39 -16.56 -10.26
N GLN A 17 -32.46 -15.34 -10.78
CA GLN A 17 -31.45 -14.34 -10.58
C GLN A 17 -31.53 -14.17 -9.08
N SER A 18 -30.66 -14.88 -8.36
CA SER A 18 -30.49 -14.71 -6.93
C SER A 18 -30.36 -13.22 -6.74
N ALA A 19 -31.44 -12.57 -6.34
CA ALA A 19 -31.43 -11.18 -5.98
C ALA A 19 -30.52 -11.19 -4.76
N VAL A 20 -29.24 -10.87 -4.97
CA VAL A 20 -28.30 -10.69 -3.86
C VAL A 20 -28.90 -9.54 -3.09
N ALA A 21 -29.55 -9.88 -2.00
CA ALA A 21 -30.44 -8.98 -1.31
C ALA A 21 -29.64 -7.80 -0.78
N CYS A 22 -30.21 -6.60 -0.84
CA CYS A 22 -29.64 -5.45 -0.17
C CYS A 22 -29.48 -5.79 1.32
N PRO A 23 -28.32 -5.51 1.96
CA PRO A 23 -28.18 -5.70 3.39
C PRO A 23 -29.32 -4.98 4.12
N SER A 24 -29.95 -5.63 5.10
CA SER A 24 -31.16 -5.10 5.77
C SER A 24 -30.96 -3.75 6.45
N GLN A 25 -29.70 -3.45 6.79
CA GLN A 25 -29.31 -2.19 7.41
C GLN A 25 -28.96 -1.13 6.36
N CYS A 26 -29.01 -1.41 5.06
CA CYS A 26 -28.61 -0.48 4.00
C CYS A 26 -29.77 -0.21 3.04
N SER A 27 -29.59 0.81 2.22
CA SER A 27 -30.48 1.16 1.12
C SER A 27 -29.72 0.93 -0.18
N CYS A 28 -30.31 0.20 -1.13
CA CYS A 28 -29.65 -0.11 -2.39
C CYS A 28 -30.44 0.44 -3.57
N SER A 29 -29.73 1.03 -4.54
CA SER A 29 -30.28 1.53 -5.79
C SER A 29 -29.30 1.28 -6.92
N GLY A 30 -29.69 0.44 -7.89
CA GLY A 30 -28.79 -0.03 -8.94
C GLY A 30 -27.56 -0.75 -8.35
N THR A 31 -26.36 -0.24 -8.64
CA THR A 31 -25.06 -0.74 -8.13
C THR A 31 -24.55 0.06 -6.93
N THR A 32 -25.37 0.95 -6.37
CA THR A 32 -25.04 1.74 -5.17
C THR A 32 -25.63 1.08 -3.92
N VAL A 33 -24.80 0.94 -2.89
CA VAL A 33 -25.17 0.45 -1.57
C VAL A 33 -24.86 1.54 -0.55
N ASP A 34 -25.90 2.13 0.01
CA ASP A 34 -25.80 3.20 1.01
C ASP A 34 -26.14 2.68 2.40
N CYS A 35 -25.12 2.64 3.25
CA CYS A 35 -25.18 2.25 4.64
C CYS A 35 -24.82 3.44 5.57
N SER A 36 -24.74 4.66 5.04
CA SER A 36 -24.23 5.83 5.77
C SER A 36 -25.20 6.38 6.82
N GLY A 37 -24.65 7.03 7.86
CA GLY A 37 -25.43 7.67 8.93
C GLY A 37 -26.16 6.68 9.85
N LYS A 38 -25.86 5.38 9.71
CA LYS A 38 -26.45 4.31 10.52
C LYS A 38 -25.45 3.90 11.60
N SER A 39 -25.95 3.48 12.75
CA SER A 39 -25.13 3.05 13.90
C SER A 39 -24.48 1.68 13.69
N LEU A 40 -23.77 1.49 12.58
CA LEU A 40 -23.08 0.26 12.23
C LEU A 40 -21.79 0.14 13.02
N ALA A 41 -21.62 -0.97 13.73
CA ALA A 41 -20.36 -1.29 14.42
C ALA A 41 -19.36 -2.03 13.50
N SER A 42 -19.83 -2.57 12.38
CA SER A 42 -19.04 -3.34 11.40
C SER A 42 -19.63 -3.20 10.00
N VAL A 43 -18.85 -3.58 8.98
CA VAL A 43 -19.33 -3.64 7.59
C VAL A 43 -20.42 -4.70 7.47
N PRO A 44 -21.62 -4.39 6.94
CA PRO A 44 -22.70 -5.37 6.78
C PRO A 44 -22.30 -6.53 5.89
N ALA A 45 -22.70 -7.74 6.28
CA ALA A 45 -22.54 -8.92 5.43
C ALA A 45 -23.49 -8.88 4.23
N GLY A 46 -23.14 -9.61 3.16
CA GLY A 46 -24.02 -9.78 2.00
C GLY A 46 -24.12 -8.58 1.07
N ILE A 47 -23.13 -7.68 1.07
CA ILE A 47 -23.04 -6.61 0.07
C ILE A 47 -22.98 -7.25 -1.33
N PRO A 48 -23.86 -6.85 -2.28
CA PRO A 48 -23.86 -7.42 -3.62
C PRO A 48 -22.51 -7.27 -4.33
N ILE A 49 -22.01 -8.33 -4.95
CA ILE A 49 -20.73 -8.33 -5.70
C ILE A 49 -20.75 -7.41 -6.93
N THR A 50 -21.94 -6.98 -7.36
CA THR A 50 -22.17 -6.02 -8.44
C THR A 50 -22.05 -4.56 -7.96
N THR A 51 -21.79 -4.32 -6.68
CA THR A 51 -21.69 -2.98 -6.10
C THR A 51 -20.52 -2.21 -6.72
N GLN A 52 -20.79 -0.99 -7.17
CA GLN A 52 -19.81 -0.04 -7.71
C GLN A 52 -19.57 1.13 -6.75
N SER A 53 -20.56 1.49 -5.94
CA SER A 53 -20.45 2.56 -4.95
C SER A 53 -20.94 2.07 -3.59
N LEU A 54 -20.04 2.03 -2.60
CA LEU A 54 -20.34 1.59 -1.25
C LEU A 54 -20.12 2.74 -0.27
N SER A 55 -21.21 3.22 0.32
CA SER A 55 -21.18 4.28 1.33
C SER A 55 -21.31 3.70 2.73
N LEU A 56 -20.25 3.84 3.54
CA LEU A 56 -20.18 3.49 4.97
C LEU A 56 -19.80 4.73 5.81
N HIS A 57 -20.15 5.92 5.32
CA HIS A 57 -19.86 7.19 5.98
C HIS A 57 -20.60 7.38 7.30
N TYR A 58 -19.96 8.06 8.26
CA TYR A 58 -20.59 8.50 9.50
C TYR A 58 -21.28 7.37 10.26
N THR A 59 -20.58 6.24 10.41
CA THR A 59 -21.03 5.10 11.21
C THR A 59 -20.11 4.93 12.44
N GLN A 60 -20.11 3.76 13.07
CA GLN A 60 -19.33 3.49 14.30
C GLN A 60 -18.35 2.32 14.10
N ILE A 61 -17.89 2.12 12.86
CA ILE A 61 -16.96 1.03 12.52
C ILE A 61 -15.60 1.34 13.12
N THR A 62 -15.10 0.43 13.96
CA THR A 62 -13.80 0.56 14.63
C THR A 62 -12.69 -0.29 13.98
N LYS A 63 -13.09 -1.35 13.26
CA LYS A 63 -12.20 -2.31 12.62
C LYS A 63 -12.84 -2.83 11.33
N LEU A 64 -11.98 -3.18 10.38
CA LEU A 64 -12.35 -3.92 9.18
C LEU A 64 -11.84 -5.35 9.33
N GLU A 65 -12.63 -6.33 8.92
CA GLU A 65 -12.17 -7.71 8.85
C GLU A 65 -11.23 -7.90 7.65
N PRO A 66 -10.19 -8.75 7.75
CA PRO A 66 -9.35 -9.09 6.60
C PRO A 66 -10.19 -9.62 5.43
N GLY A 67 -9.92 -9.12 4.22
CA GLY A 67 -10.63 -9.53 3.01
C GLY A 67 -12.09 -9.10 2.90
N VAL A 68 -12.58 -8.21 3.77
CA VAL A 68 -14.00 -7.77 3.79
C VAL A 68 -14.48 -7.18 2.45
N PHE A 69 -13.57 -6.65 1.63
CA PHE A 69 -13.89 -6.09 0.32
C PHE A 69 -13.44 -6.95 -0.87
N ASP A 70 -12.86 -8.14 -0.64
CA ASP A 70 -12.23 -8.95 -1.69
C ASP A 70 -13.18 -9.38 -2.80
N SER A 71 -14.45 -9.57 -2.48
CA SER A 71 -15.50 -9.95 -3.43
C SER A 71 -16.05 -8.77 -4.24
N LEU A 72 -15.78 -7.53 -3.81
CA LEU A 72 -16.30 -6.30 -4.42
C LEU A 72 -15.38 -5.79 -5.55
N VAL A 73 -15.00 -6.68 -6.47
CA VAL A 73 -14.03 -6.40 -7.54
C VAL A 73 -14.48 -5.32 -8.53
N ASN A 74 -15.78 -4.98 -8.53
CA ASN A 74 -16.38 -3.93 -9.35
C ASN A 74 -16.43 -2.56 -8.66
N LEU A 75 -15.95 -2.47 -7.41
CA LEU A 75 -16.07 -1.25 -6.62
C LEU A 75 -15.21 -0.12 -7.20
N GLN A 76 -15.87 1.02 -7.42
CA GLN A 76 -15.27 2.25 -7.95
C GLN A 76 -15.18 3.33 -6.88
N GLN A 77 -16.10 3.35 -5.93
CA GLN A 77 -16.15 4.32 -4.84
C GLN A 77 -16.35 3.62 -3.52
N LEU A 78 -15.45 3.88 -2.57
CA LEU A 78 -15.52 3.36 -1.20
C LEU A 78 -15.43 4.51 -0.22
N TYR A 79 -16.50 4.69 0.54
CA TYR A 79 -16.58 5.77 1.50
C TYR A 79 -16.56 5.24 2.93
N LEU A 80 -15.46 5.47 3.64
CA LEU A 80 -15.23 5.05 5.03
C LEU A 80 -15.01 6.24 5.98
N GLY A 81 -15.26 7.47 5.52
CA GLY A 81 -14.99 8.67 6.31
C GLY A 81 -15.95 8.87 7.48
N GLY A 82 -15.49 9.49 8.55
CA GLY A 82 -16.32 9.71 9.74
C GLY A 82 -16.61 8.43 10.53
N ASN A 83 -15.66 7.49 10.55
CA ASN A 83 -15.72 6.28 11.37
C ASN A 83 -14.69 6.34 12.51
N GLN A 84 -14.43 5.22 13.17
CA GLN A 84 -13.50 5.09 14.28
C GLN A 84 -12.37 4.09 13.96
N LEU A 85 -12.02 3.95 12.68
CA LEU A 85 -10.99 3.01 12.22
C LEU A 85 -9.64 3.38 12.83
N SER A 86 -9.08 2.47 13.61
CA SER A 86 -7.78 2.65 14.28
C SER A 86 -6.60 2.05 13.49
N ALA A 87 -6.89 1.05 12.66
CA ALA A 87 -5.95 0.40 11.75
C ALA A 87 -6.70 -0.17 10.54
N LEU A 88 -5.94 -0.43 9.47
CA LEU A 88 -6.42 -1.16 8.30
C LEU A 88 -5.75 -2.55 8.28
N PRO A 89 -6.48 -3.63 7.96
CA PRO A 89 -5.86 -4.93 7.71
C PRO A 89 -4.91 -4.88 6.51
N ASP A 90 -3.86 -5.70 6.53
CA ASP A 90 -2.99 -5.90 5.37
C ASP A 90 -3.80 -6.37 4.15
N GLY A 91 -3.54 -5.75 2.99
CA GLY A 91 -4.16 -6.13 1.73
C GLY A 91 -5.67 -5.86 1.61
N VAL A 92 -6.29 -5.13 2.55
CA VAL A 92 -7.76 -4.90 2.57
C VAL A 92 -8.33 -4.25 1.30
N PHE A 93 -7.48 -3.61 0.49
CA PHE A 93 -7.86 -2.99 -0.77
C PHE A 93 -7.26 -3.68 -2.02
N ASP A 94 -6.57 -4.80 -1.88
CA ASP A 94 -5.78 -5.41 -2.96
C ASP A 94 -6.61 -5.84 -4.17
N LYS A 95 -7.86 -6.22 -3.95
CA LYS A 95 -8.78 -6.65 -5.03
C LYS A 95 -9.52 -5.48 -5.69
N LEU A 96 -9.41 -4.27 -5.16
CA LEU A 96 -10.17 -3.10 -5.59
C LEU A 96 -9.46 -2.35 -6.73
N THR A 97 -9.08 -3.05 -7.79
CA THR A 97 -8.25 -2.48 -8.87
C THR A 97 -8.97 -1.41 -9.69
N GLN A 98 -10.32 -1.39 -9.65
CA GLN A 98 -11.18 -0.41 -10.32
C GLN A 98 -11.53 0.80 -9.44
N LEU A 99 -11.01 0.86 -8.20
CA LEU A 99 -11.34 1.91 -7.26
C LEU A 99 -10.78 3.25 -7.72
N THR A 100 -11.66 4.23 -7.88
CA THR A 100 -11.33 5.60 -8.30
C THR A 100 -11.37 6.58 -7.13
N HIS A 101 -12.25 6.33 -6.15
CA HIS A 101 -12.46 7.17 -4.98
C HIS A 101 -12.36 6.35 -3.71
N ILE A 102 -11.53 6.80 -2.76
CA ILE A 102 -11.50 6.24 -1.41
C ILE A 102 -11.47 7.34 -0.35
N VAL A 103 -12.49 7.37 0.51
CA VAL A 103 -12.56 8.32 1.63
C VAL A 103 -12.17 7.61 2.93
N LEU A 104 -11.03 7.97 3.50
CA LEU A 104 -10.55 7.49 4.80
C LEU A 104 -10.45 8.62 5.85
N SER A 105 -10.83 9.84 5.48
CA SER A 105 -10.75 11.02 6.35
C SER A 105 -11.63 10.91 7.58
N THR A 106 -11.30 11.67 8.63
CA THR A 106 -12.08 11.70 9.87
C THR A 106 -12.20 10.30 10.47
N ASN A 107 -11.05 9.66 10.74
CA ASN A 107 -10.92 8.35 11.38
C ASN A 107 -9.86 8.45 12.50
N GLN A 108 -9.42 7.31 13.04
CA GLN A 108 -8.42 7.21 14.10
C GLN A 108 -7.12 6.54 13.62
N LEU A 109 -6.85 6.59 12.31
CA LEU A 109 -5.69 5.94 11.70
C LEU A 109 -4.39 6.65 12.11
N ARG A 110 -3.41 5.87 12.55
CA ARG A 110 -2.08 6.35 12.90
C ARG A 110 -1.05 6.09 11.80
N SER A 111 -1.26 5.04 11.03
CA SER A 111 -0.48 4.65 9.85
C SER A 111 -1.38 3.86 8.91
N VAL A 112 -0.86 3.47 7.75
CA VAL A 112 -1.50 2.49 6.88
C VAL A 112 -0.51 1.35 6.61
N PRO A 113 -0.99 0.11 6.41
CA PRO A 113 -0.14 -1.01 6.02
C PRO A 113 0.75 -0.69 4.83
N ARG A 114 1.95 -1.26 4.83
CA ARG A 114 2.85 -1.15 3.69
C ARG A 114 2.19 -1.78 2.47
N GLY A 115 2.10 -1.01 1.39
CA GLY A 115 1.52 -1.46 0.13
C GLY A 115 -0.01 -1.33 0.05
N ALA A 116 -0.68 -0.76 1.06
CA ALA A 116 -2.14 -0.68 1.12
C ALA A 116 -2.81 -0.07 -0.13
N PHE A 117 -2.10 0.79 -0.87
CA PHE A 117 -2.61 1.48 -2.05
C PHE A 117 -1.95 1.03 -3.36
N ASP A 118 -1.03 0.05 -3.32
CA ASP A 118 -0.19 -0.30 -4.47
C ASP A 118 -1.01 -0.87 -5.63
N ASN A 119 -2.10 -1.59 -5.34
CA ASN A 119 -2.99 -2.21 -6.33
C ASN A 119 -4.12 -1.29 -6.82
N LEU A 120 -4.25 -0.08 -6.25
CA LEU A 120 -5.31 0.89 -6.61
C LEU A 120 -4.93 1.67 -7.88
N LYS A 121 -4.80 0.97 -9.01
CA LYS A 121 -4.28 1.54 -10.27
C LYS A 121 -5.19 2.59 -10.91
N SER A 122 -6.49 2.54 -10.60
CA SER A 122 -7.49 3.49 -11.10
C SER A 122 -7.74 4.68 -10.16
N LEU A 123 -6.99 4.79 -9.05
CA LEU A 123 -7.27 5.79 -8.02
C LEU A 123 -7.03 7.21 -8.53
N THR A 124 -8.04 8.06 -8.36
CA THR A 124 -7.99 9.48 -8.77
C THR A 124 -8.23 10.42 -7.60
N HIS A 125 -8.91 9.95 -6.55
CA HIS A 125 -9.25 10.74 -5.39
C HIS A 125 -9.07 9.94 -4.10
N ILE A 126 -8.29 10.49 -3.18
CA ILE A 126 -8.14 9.94 -1.84
C ILE A 126 -8.20 11.07 -0.80
N TRP A 127 -8.93 10.81 0.28
CA TRP A 127 -9.06 11.73 1.41
C TRP A 127 -8.47 11.08 2.66
N LEU A 128 -7.46 11.74 3.24
CA LEU A 128 -6.67 11.25 4.38
C LEU A 128 -6.61 12.25 5.54
N PHE A 129 -7.24 13.41 5.38
CA PHE A 129 -7.29 14.48 6.39
C PHE A 129 -8.04 14.01 7.65
N ASP A 130 -7.86 14.73 8.76
CA ASP A 130 -8.49 14.41 10.06
C ASP A 130 -8.26 12.96 10.51
N ASN A 131 -7.00 12.51 10.45
CA ASN A 131 -6.53 11.29 11.09
C ASN A 131 -5.32 11.62 11.96
N PRO A 132 -5.15 10.99 13.14
CA PRO A 132 -4.03 11.22 14.04
C PRO A 132 -2.75 10.49 13.57
N TRP A 133 -2.24 10.84 12.39
CA TRP A 133 -1.06 10.20 11.79
C TRP A 133 0.16 10.26 12.72
N ASP A 134 0.68 9.10 13.14
CA ASP A 134 1.83 8.98 14.02
C ASP A 134 3.12 9.04 13.20
N CYS A 135 3.61 10.26 13.03
CA CYS A 135 4.82 10.51 12.25
C CYS A 135 6.13 10.24 13.00
N ALA A 136 6.08 9.81 14.27
CA ALA A 136 7.27 9.44 15.02
C ALA A 136 7.60 7.95 14.82
N CYS A 137 6.58 7.11 14.63
CA CYS A 137 6.72 5.70 14.26
C CYS A 137 7.17 5.54 12.79
N SER A 138 8.07 4.58 12.51
CA SER A 138 8.56 4.30 11.15
C SER A 138 7.51 3.74 10.18
N ASP A 139 6.39 3.21 10.67
CA ASP A 139 5.32 2.67 9.81
C ASP A 139 4.68 3.75 8.92
N ILE A 140 4.79 5.02 9.31
CA ILE A 140 4.33 6.15 8.50
C ILE A 140 5.07 6.31 7.17
N LEU A 141 6.27 5.75 7.04
CA LEU A 141 7.15 6.00 5.90
C LEU A 141 6.54 5.53 4.57
N TYR A 142 5.72 4.47 4.59
CA TYR A 142 4.97 4.07 3.40
C TYR A 142 4.04 5.19 2.93
N LEU A 143 3.19 5.70 3.84
CA LEU A 143 2.23 6.75 3.53
C LEU A 143 2.92 8.05 3.09
N SER A 144 3.96 8.47 3.81
CA SER A 144 4.75 9.66 3.46
C SER A 144 5.29 9.60 2.03
N ARG A 145 5.94 8.49 1.68
CA ARG A 145 6.49 8.28 0.33
C ARG A 145 5.38 8.17 -0.72
N TRP A 146 4.30 7.46 -0.42
CA TRP A 146 3.19 7.28 -1.35
C TRP A 146 2.54 8.62 -1.70
N ILE A 147 2.25 9.48 -0.71
CA ILE A 147 1.71 10.83 -0.95
C ILE A 147 2.70 11.67 -1.77
N SER A 148 4.00 11.58 -1.47
CA SER A 148 5.03 12.31 -2.22
C SER A 148 5.10 11.93 -3.69
N GLN A 149 4.81 10.67 -4.02
CA GLN A 149 4.79 10.15 -5.40
C GLN A 149 3.45 10.41 -6.10
N HIS A 150 2.36 10.56 -5.36
CA HIS A 150 1.00 10.74 -5.89
C HIS A 150 0.33 12.03 -5.37
N PRO A 151 0.97 13.22 -5.45
CA PRO A 151 0.42 14.42 -4.84
C PRO A 151 -0.90 14.89 -5.50
N GLY A 152 -1.10 14.55 -6.78
CA GLY A 152 -2.25 14.99 -7.56
C GLY A 152 -3.58 14.28 -7.23
N VAL A 153 -3.54 13.15 -6.50
CA VAL A 153 -4.75 12.38 -6.15
C VAL A 153 -5.27 12.71 -4.75
N VAL A 154 -4.43 13.29 -3.89
CA VAL A 154 -4.78 13.60 -2.50
C VAL A 154 -5.62 14.86 -2.42
N ARG A 155 -6.77 14.77 -1.77
CA ARG A 155 -7.80 15.81 -1.74
C ARG A 155 -7.90 16.47 -0.37
N LYS A 156 -8.26 17.75 -0.37
CA LYS A 156 -8.43 18.56 0.85
C LYS A 156 -9.74 18.26 1.59
N ASN A 157 -10.82 18.11 0.82
CA ASN A 157 -12.18 17.87 1.30
C ASN A 157 -13.02 17.31 0.15
N GLU A 158 -14.23 16.85 0.45
CA GLU A 158 -15.15 16.25 -0.53
C GLU A 158 -15.93 17.31 -1.34
N ALA A 159 -15.87 18.59 -0.96
CA ALA A 159 -16.59 19.66 -1.65
C ALA A 159 -15.80 20.16 -2.87
N GLY A 160 -16.20 19.72 -4.07
CA GLY A 160 -15.54 20.14 -5.33
C GLY A 160 -14.13 19.56 -5.54
N TYR A 161 -13.72 18.63 -4.67
CA TYR A 161 -12.53 17.80 -4.79
C TYR A 161 -11.20 18.54 -5.06
N PRO A 162 -10.90 19.66 -4.37
CA PRO A 162 -9.63 20.35 -4.54
C PRO A 162 -8.44 19.47 -4.13
N VAL A 163 -7.38 19.51 -4.93
CA VAL A 163 -6.12 18.80 -4.66
C VAL A 163 -5.35 19.53 -3.56
N ASP A 164 -4.92 18.78 -2.54
CA ASP A 164 -4.05 19.27 -1.46
C ASP A 164 -3.28 18.07 -0.87
N PRO A 165 -2.03 17.83 -1.31
CA PRO A 165 -1.21 16.74 -0.78
C PRO A 165 -0.72 16.98 0.65
N ASP A 166 -0.91 18.18 1.18
CA ASP A 166 -0.54 18.56 2.55
C ASP A 166 -1.72 18.44 3.53
N SER A 167 -2.87 17.91 3.08
CA SER A 167 -4.09 17.74 3.89
C SER A 167 -3.94 16.66 4.98
N ALA A 168 -3.14 15.63 4.74
CA ALA A 168 -2.76 14.64 5.75
C ALA A 168 -1.64 15.21 6.63
N ARG A 169 -1.91 15.38 7.93
CA ARG A 169 -1.00 16.04 8.88
C ARG A 169 -0.64 15.15 10.06
N CYS A 170 0.62 15.23 10.46
CA CYS A 170 1.16 14.54 11.61
C CYS A 170 0.48 15.00 12.91
N SER A 171 0.10 14.04 13.74
CA SER A 171 -0.46 14.31 15.06
C SER A 171 0.55 15.09 15.92
N GLY A 172 0.07 16.13 16.62
CA GLY A 172 0.88 16.98 17.49
C GLY A 172 1.68 18.08 16.77
N THR A 173 2.35 17.78 15.65
CA THR A 173 3.19 18.77 14.94
C THR A 173 2.46 19.52 13.82
N ASN A 174 1.34 18.97 13.32
CA ASN A 174 0.61 19.46 12.15
C ASN A 174 1.45 19.59 10.86
N THR A 175 2.64 18.99 10.83
CA THR A 175 3.49 18.94 9.63
C THR A 175 2.86 18.01 8.59
N PRO A 176 2.94 18.31 7.28
CA PRO A 176 2.46 17.40 6.26
C PRO A 176 3.11 16.02 6.36
N VAL A 177 2.32 14.96 6.27
CA VAL A 177 2.83 13.57 6.35
C VAL A 177 3.88 13.31 5.27
N ARG A 178 3.70 13.86 4.06
CA ARG A 178 4.65 13.71 2.95
C ARG A 178 6.01 14.38 3.17
N ALA A 179 6.15 15.24 4.17
CA ALA A 179 7.41 15.88 4.53
C ALA A 179 8.24 15.06 5.54
N VAL A 180 7.70 13.93 6.04
CA VAL A 180 8.37 13.07 7.01
C VAL A 180 9.52 12.31 6.35
N THR A 181 10.69 12.33 6.99
CA THR A 181 11.90 11.63 6.54
C THR A 181 12.21 10.44 7.43
N GLU A 182 13.01 9.48 6.94
CA GLU A 182 13.45 8.33 7.72
C GLU A 182 14.16 8.75 9.02
N ALA A 183 15.01 9.77 8.95
CA ALA A 183 15.76 10.30 10.10
C ALA A 183 14.86 10.86 11.22
N SER A 184 13.65 11.31 10.90
CA SER A 184 12.68 11.78 11.89
C SER A 184 11.85 10.67 12.56
N THR A 185 11.95 9.43 12.08
CA THR A 185 11.16 8.28 12.55
C THR A 185 12.01 7.25 13.29
N SER A 186 11.37 6.37 14.07
CA SER A 186 12.04 5.21 14.65
C SER A 186 11.08 4.04 14.86
N PRO A 187 11.49 2.78 14.58
CA PRO A 187 10.71 1.59 14.95
C PRO A 187 10.42 1.50 16.45
N SER A 188 11.34 1.99 17.30
CA SER A 188 11.16 1.97 18.75
C SER A 188 10.03 2.86 19.26
N LYS A 189 9.52 3.78 18.42
CA LYS A 189 8.38 4.65 18.73
C LYS A 189 7.05 4.07 18.24
N CYS A 190 7.06 2.90 17.60
CA CYS A 190 5.86 2.26 17.09
C CYS A 190 5.12 1.45 18.16
N PRO A 191 3.78 1.41 18.15
CA PRO A 191 3.01 0.52 19.00
C PRO A 191 3.42 -0.95 18.79
N GLY A 192 3.60 -1.70 19.87
CA GLY A 192 3.94 -3.12 19.81
C GLY A 192 5.38 -3.43 19.43
N TYR A 193 6.28 -2.44 19.37
CA TYR A 193 7.70 -2.69 19.17
C TYR A 193 8.27 -3.56 20.31
N VAL A 194 8.81 -4.71 19.95
CA VAL A 194 9.62 -5.55 20.83
C VAL A 194 11.06 -5.43 20.39
N ALA A 195 11.94 -4.94 21.27
CA ALA A 195 13.36 -4.89 20.99
C ALA A 195 13.86 -6.33 20.74
N THR A 196 14.31 -6.60 19.52
CA THR A 196 15.01 -7.83 19.20
C THR A 196 16.41 -7.73 19.79
N THR A 197 16.57 -8.20 21.02
CA THR A 197 17.88 -8.40 21.62
C THR A 197 18.55 -9.56 20.88
N THR A 198 19.20 -9.28 19.75
CA THR A 198 20.22 -10.20 19.23
C THR A 198 21.36 -10.16 20.23
N THR A 199 21.32 -11.04 21.23
CA THR A 199 22.48 -11.35 22.04
C THR A 199 23.55 -11.81 21.06
N PRO A 200 24.69 -11.12 20.92
CA PRO A 200 25.78 -11.63 20.10
C PRO A 200 26.21 -12.94 20.75
N THR A 201 25.87 -14.07 20.14
CA THR A 201 26.38 -15.36 20.57
C THR A 201 27.87 -15.31 20.33
N THR A 202 28.64 -15.09 21.40
CA THR A 202 30.07 -15.35 21.41
C THR A 202 30.23 -16.86 21.26
N THR A 203 30.21 -17.36 20.04
CA THR A 203 30.74 -18.69 19.73
C THR A 203 32.24 -18.64 20.04
N THR A 204 32.59 -19.13 21.22
CA THR A 204 33.94 -19.60 21.53
C THR A 204 34.35 -20.56 20.42
N PRO A 205 35.49 -20.36 19.73
CA PRO A 205 35.96 -21.32 18.75
C PRO A 205 36.25 -22.63 19.47
N GLU A 206 35.49 -23.67 19.15
CA GLU A 206 35.73 -25.02 19.63
C GLU A 206 37.05 -25.50 19.00
N PHE A 207 38.03 -25.81 19.85
CA PHE A 207 39.34 -26.28 19.43
C PHE A 207 39.18 -27.72 18.92
N ILE A 208 39.11 -27.90 17.60
CA ILE A 208 39.09 -29.22 16.97
C ILE A 208 40.53 -29.77 17.02
N PRO A 209 40.79 -30.93 17.66
CA PRO A 209 42.09 -31.57 17.55
C PRO A 209 42.27 -32.16 16.14
N GLU A 210 43.29 -31.69 15.43
CA GLU A 210 43.68 -32.19 14.11
C GLU A 210 44.04 -33.68 14.20
N THR A 211 43.22 -34.54 13.58
CA THR A 211 43.58 -35.93 13.30
C THR A 211 44.18 -36.00 11.90
N THR A 212 45.45 -36.40 11.87
CA THR A 212 46.27 -36.55 10.67
C THR A 212 45.69 -37.65 9.79
N THR A 213 45.20 -37.30 8.60
CA THR A 213 44.90 -38.28 7.54
C THR A 213 45.47 -37.81 6.20
N SER A 214 46.22 -38.71 5.58
CA SER A 214 46.96 -38.60 4.32
C SER A 214 46.06 -38.26 3.11
N PRO A 215 46.57 -37.62 2.03
CA PRO A 215 45.75 -36.96 1.02
C PRO A 215 45.26 -37.90 -0.09
N GLN A 216 44.00 -37.70 -0.51
CA GLN A 216 43.47 -38.18 -1.80
C GLN A 216 43.31 -37.01 -2.78
N PRO A 217 43.38 -37.27 -4.11
CA PRO A 217 43.67 -36.24 -5.11
C PRO A 217 42.49 -35.31 -5.38
N VAL A 218 42.83 -34.02 -5.51
CA VAL A 218 41.95 -32.90 -5.82
C VAL A 218 41.59 -32.92 -7.31
N ILE A 219 40.29 -32.99 -7.62
CA ILE A 219 39.76 -32.59 -8.93
C ILE A 219 39.42 -31.09 -8.84
N THR A 220 40.21 -30.28 -9.54
CA THR A 220 40.10 -28.82 -9.58
C THR A 220 38.96 -28.40 -10.51
N THR A 221 37.83 -27.96 -9.96
CA THR A 221 36.92 -27.05 -10.67
C THR A 221 37.17 -25.62 -10.20
N GLN A 222 37.69 -24.80 -11.10
CA GLN A 222 38.01 -23.40 -10.87
C GLN A 222 36.75 -22.58 -10.52
N LYS A 223 36.81 -21.88 -9.38
CA LYS A 223 35.87 -20.81 -9.00
C LYS A 223 36.34 -19.50 -9.65
N PRO A 224 35.47 -18.70 -10.31
CA PRO A 224 35.87 -17.42 -10.85
C PRO A 224 36.24 -16.42 -9.73
N LYS A 225 37.42 -15.81 -9.85
CA LYS A 225 37.87 -14.68 -9.03
C LYS A 225 37.07 -13.43 -9.38
N PRO A 226 36.58 -12.65 -8.40
CA PRO A 226 36.38 -11.23 -8.59
C PRO A 226 37.66 -10.48 -8.14
N LEU A 227 38.47 -10.08 -9.11
CA LEU A 227 39.11 -8.75 -9.06
C LEU A 227 37.93 -7.76 -9.23
N TRP A 228 37.80 -6.64 -8.52
CA TRP A 228 38.65 -5.46 -8.49
C TRP A 228 38.40 -4.68 -7.18
N ASN A 229 39.46 -4.16 -6.56
CA ASN A 229 39.39 -3.15 -5.49
C ASN A 229 39.20 -1.76 -6.12
N PHE A 230 38.16 -1.02 -5.71
CA PHE A 230 38.05 0.42 -5.96
C PHE A 230 38.26 1.18 -4.66
N ASN A 231 39.15 2.16 -4.66
CA ASN A 231 39.42 3.06 -3.53
C ASN A 231 39.01 4.48 -3.94
N CYS A 232 38.11 5.11 -3.18
CA CYS A 232 37.67 6.48 -3.41
C CYS A 232 38.31 7.38 -2.35
N THR A 233 39.26 8.23 -2.74
CA THR A 233 39.85 9.25 -1.86
C THR A 233 39.46 10.66 -2.29
N SER A 234 38.88 11.40 -1.33
CA SER A 234 38.69 12.85 -1.19
C SER A 234 38.10 13.67 -2.34
N ILE A 235 37.03 14.40 -2.01
CA ILE A 235 36.43 15.50 -2.77
C ILE A 235 37.46 16.62 -2.94
N GLN A 236 37.79 16.98 -4.18
CA GLN A 236 38.35 18.30 -4.51
C GLN A 236 37.36 19.05 -5.39
N GLU A 237 36.97 20.24 -4.93
CA GLU A 237 36.21 21.21 -5.72
C GLU A 237 37.03 21.64 -6.94
N ARG A 238 36.43 21.59 -8.13
CA ARG A 238 36.93 22.37 -9.27
C ARG A 238 35.95 23.49 -9.60
N LYS A 239 36.52 24.70 -9.60
CA LYS A 239 36.06 25.92 -10.27
C LYS A 239 35.75 25.67 -11.74
N ASN A 240 34.64 26.28 -12.17
CA ASN A 240 34.32 26.83 -13.50
C ASN A 240 35.01 26.18 -14.71
N ASP A 241 34.22 25.51 -15.55
CA ASP A 241 34.15 25.78 -16.99
C ASP A 241 32.86 25.14 -17.54
N GLY A 242 32.11 25.90 -18.34
CA GLY A 242 30.71 25.65 -18.68
C GLY A 242 30.44 24.33 -19.42
N GLY A 243 29.41 23.61 -18.96
CA GLY A 243 28.82 22.45 -19.63
C GLY A 243 27.46 22.13 -19.03
N ASP A 244 26.40 22.35 -19.81
CA ASP A 244 24.99 22.19 -19.43
C ASP A 244 24.61 20.71 -19.25
N CYS A 245 23.97 20.35 -18.13
CA CYS A 245 23.41 19.02 -17.89
C CYS A 245 21.89 19.07 -18.04
N GLY A 246 21.43 18.83 -19.28
CA GLY A 246 20.01 18.67 -19.61
C GLY A 246 19.36 17.47 -18.92
N LYS A 247 18.10 17.67 -18.50
CA LYS A 247 17.18 16.81 -17.73
C LYS A 247 17.07 15.35 -18.19
N PRO A 248 16.82 14.37 -17.30
CA PRO A 248 16.31 13.06 -17.71
C PRO A 248 14.79 12.97 -17.59
N ALA A 249 14.14 12.55 -18.69
CA ALA A 249 12.84 11.91 -18.68
C ALA A 249 13.01 10.41 -18.37
N CYS A 250 12.14 9.83 -17.56
CA CYS A 250 12.00 8.37 -17.46
C CYS A 250 10.52 8.00 -17.30
N THR A 251 9.97 7.40 -18.36
CA THR A 251 8.73 6.63 -18.39
C THR A 251 8.98 5.20 -17.88
N THR A 252 7.97 4.63 -17.21
CA THR A 252 7.74 3.26 -16.70
C THR A 252 8.23 2.13 -17.64
N LEU A 253 8.56 0.87 -17.26
CA LEU A 253 8.35 -0.02 -16.10
C LEU A 253 9.27 -1.26 -16.29
N LEU A 254 9.67 -1.97 -15.21
CA LEU A 254 9.70 -3.46 -15.05
C LEU A 254 10.90 -4.01 -14.23
N ASN A 255 10.56 -4.69 -13.12
CA ASN A 255 11.24 -5.72 -12.32
C ASN A 255 12.76 -5.95 -12.46
N CYS A 256 13.48 -5.74 -11.36
CA CYS A 256 14.70 -6.48 -11.04
C CYS A 256 14.62 -6.96 -9.58
N ALA A 257 14.25 -8.23 -9.40
CA ALA A 257 14.57 -8.98 -8.20
C ALA A 257 16.09 -9.22 -8.19
N ASN A 258 16.70 -8.98 -7.03
CA ASN A 258 18.11 -9.24 -6.71
C ASN A 258 19.12 -8.35 -7.45
N PHE A 259 19.45 -7.19 -6.88
CA PHE A 259 20.82 -6.76 -6.51
C PHE A 259 20.79 -5.29 -6.02
N LEU A 260 21.66 -4.98 -5.05
CA LEU A 260 21.95 -3.65 -4.52
C LEU A 260 22.13 -2.59 -5.63
N SER A 261 21.34 -1.51 -5.62
CA SER A 261 21.81 -0.12 -5.42
C SER A 261 20.81 0.94 -5.92
N CYS A 262 20.56 1.93 -5.06
CA CYS A 262 20.09 3.25 -5.47
C CYS A 262 21.22 3.95 -6.26
N LEU A 263 20.92 4.45 -7.45
CA LEU A 263 21.72 5.50 -8.09
C LEU A 263 20.99 6.83 -7.87
N CYS A 264 21.42 7.55 -6.84
CA CYS A 264 21.23 8.99 -6.79
C CYS A 264 22.37 9.61 -7.61
N SER A 265 22.03 10.32 -8.68
CA SER A 265 22.98 10.98 -9.58
C SER A 265 23.90 11.94 -8.83
N THR A 266 25.19 11.61 -8.77
CA THR A 266 26.27 12.60 -8.81
C THR A 266 27.36 12.06 -9.74
N CYS A 267 27.82 12.92 -10.65
CA CYS A 267 28.68 12.57 -11.77
C CYS A 267 30.09 12.15 -11.28
N ALA A 268 30.48 10.89 -11.46
CA ALA A 268 31.85 10.42 -11.21
C ALA A 268 32.44 9.84 -12.51
N LEU A 269 33.43 10.53 -13.08
CA LEU A 269 34.22 10.05 -14.22
C LEU A 269 35.18 8.95 -13.75
N CYS A 270 34.85 7.69 -14.00
CA CYS A 270 35.79 6.57 -13.83
C CYS A 270 36.63 6.39 -15.12
N ARG A 271 37.95 6.58 -15.03
CA ARG A 271 38.90 6.28 -16.12
C ARG A 271 39.56 4.93 -15.85
N LYS A 272 39.51 4.00 -16.82
CA LYS A 272 40.25 2.73 -16.76
C LYS A 272 41.76 3.01 -16.62
N ARG A 273 42.43 2.29 -15.71
CA ARG A 273 43.84 1.91 -15.89
C ARG A 273 43.88 0.47 -16.34
#